data_AF-A0A1Q9TNC4-F1
#
_entry.id   AF-A0A1Q9TNC4-F1
#
_cell.length_a   1.000
_cell.length_b   1.000
_cell.length_c   1.000
_cell.angle_alpha   90.00
_cell.angle_beta   90.00
_cell.angle_gamma   90.00
#
_symmetry.space_group_name_H-M   'P 1'
#
loop_
_entity.id
_entity.type
_entity.pdbx_description
1 polymer ?
#
loop_
_entity_poly.entity_id
_entity_poly.type
_entity_poly.pdbx_seq_one_letter_code
_entity_poly.pdbx_strand_id
1 'polypeptide(L)'
;MAPWTTGAADLAPVIRVHSDSVRPDARRCPTHLRTRSERAFGRAAPGKRPYLARSPLGPLAAVLDLVEHQGWPVGEACAHLPGRGDRGTRVMGGWVAPAHEGLLAWTRHAATTYLDVLATDGADRSPVADPWILQHLPDSGRARARPYEICVRGRRYLLFDGPEVIRELRVPVPSSARPATDAEAAVAAFVTATGTHVDQAAVEAAPWRYAGGTPYPTRTPPDAPPPTRVRVVRVSCLDGDATTLFEGTTEESRELFAVVGREGLRAALSAGRRDPGGDCLPCRVRDGCDRLPRAPGLLGVRDRSRPRRSWSVTAGRYHRQCPAKAHFHDLGLPAAVEEQPGGRRAQAVRTWLARLHSRTPARACTRDDLPADRDAWSADGAGLTGRAARAGASMLEHHLTVCPLGDAARACPTHVDLPLTVDDPRSDVLVRAACDLVFRRGGTWVFRDVATEEIDTGPEDPDLLAHHPRTALLVLMVAAKGLPVDTPPVVELERLTPAGVRVLSIDPALERNRSAARTVVRELATPWHADTAHLATPSQVCRTCPYRRWCPDARTQPLDAHHRRRGPTGADRMSRRDGRAGKARPARQVCEGDVVVRACRSMTGVPWAASAGMNGGTLAPPPRT
;
A
#
# COMPACT_ATOMS: atom_id res chain seq x y z
N MET A 1 -25.95 -1.34 31.10
CA MET A 1 -24.69 -0.97 31.77
C MET A 1 -24.72 0.53 32.01
N ALA A 2 -24.91 0.95 33.26
CA ALA A 2 -24.99 2.35 33.64
C ALA A 2 -23.61 3.04 33.48
N PRO A 3 -23.56 4.33 33.06
CA PRO A 3 -22.31 5.05 32.90
C PRO A 3 -21.80 5.53 34.26
N TRP A 4 -20.55 5.18 34.58
CA TRP A 4 -19.86 5.58 35.78
C TRP A 4 -19.32 7.01 35.65
N THR A 5 -19.60 7.84 36.65
CA THR A 5 -19.12 9.21 36.82
C THR A 5 -17.76 9.21 37.54
N THR A 6 -16.69 9.50 36.80
CA THR A 6 -15.41 9.97 37.36
C THR A 6 -14.85 11.08 36.46
N GLY A 7 -15.07 12.34 36.86
CA GLY A 7 -14.25 13.55 36.63
C GLY A 7 -13.75 13.97 35.24
N ALA A 8 -13.86 13.15 34.20
CA ALA A 8 -13.31 13.39 32.85
C ALA A 8 -14.39 13.36 31.76
N ALA A 9 -15.66 13.56 32.15
CA ALA A 9 -16.83 13.36 31.29
C ALA A 9 -17.08 14.49 30.27
N ASP A 10 -16.41 15.65 30.40
CA ASP A 10 -16.75 16.85 29.61
C ASP A 10 -15.70 17.26 28.56
N LEU A 11 -14.61 16.52 28.39
CA LEU A 11 -13.63 16.85 27.34
C LEU A 11 -14.08 16.28 25.99
N ALA A 12 -14.28 17.18 25.03
CA ALA A 12 -14.47 16.81 23.63
C ALA A 12 -13.32 15.89 23.14
N PRO A 13 -13.57 14.95 22.22
CA PRO A 13 -12.57 13.97 21.80
C PRO A 13 -11.28 14.64 21.29
N VAL A 14 -10.14 14.10 21.70
CA VAL A 14 -8.80 14.62 21.37
C VAL A 14 -8.53 14.65 19.86
N ILE A 15 -7.77 15.66 19.44
CA ILE A 15 -7.15 15.71 18.13
C ILE A 15 -5.73 15.18 18.30
N ARG A 16 -5.41 14.05 17.67
CA ARG A 16 -4.09 13.40 17.77
C ARG A 16 -3.39 13.39 16.43
N VAL A 17 -2.37 14.21 16.29
CA VAL A 17 -1.57 14.34 15.06
C VAL A 17 -0.24 13.64 15.26
N HIS A 18 0.18 12.86 14.27
CA HIS A 18 1.52 12.28 14.26
C HIS A 18 2.45 13.13 13.40
N SER A 19 3.75 13.18 13.72
CA SER A 19 4.74 13.95 12.94
C SER A 19 4.72 13.59 11.45
N ASP A 20 4.51 12.31 11.11
CA ASP A 20 4.39 11.83 9.73
C ASP A 20 3.15 12.35 8.98
N SER A 21 2.17 12.95 9.68
CA SER A 21 1.00 13.60 9.09
C SER A 21 1.29 15.00 8.55
N VAL A 22 2.39 15.63 8.99
CA VAL A 22 2.73 17.02 8.67
C VAL A 22 3.39 17.16 7.30
N ARG A 23 3.80 16.05 6.71
CA ARG A 23 4.43 16.03 5.40
C ARG A 23 3.46 16.54 4.31
N PRO A 24 3.76 17.65 3.61
CA PRO A 24 3.03 18.02 2.40
C PRO A 24 3.27 16.92 1.35
N ASP A 25 2.21 16.18 1.04
CA ASP A 25 2.23 15.14 0.03
C ASP A 25 0.99 15.34 -0.84
N ALA A 26 1.19 15.70 -2.10
CA ALA A 26 0.10 15.92 -3.06
C ALA A 26 -0.78 14.66 -3.24
N ARG A 27 -0.31 13.49 -2.81
CA ARG A 27 -1.04 12.22 -2.85
C ARG A 27 -1.80 11.91 -1.56
N ARG A 28 -1.68 12.74 -0.52
CA ARG A 28 -2.45 12.61 0.72
C ARG A 28 -3.70 13.45 0.68
N CYS A 29 -4.80 12.88 1.16
CA CYS A 29 -6.08 13.57 1.23
C CYS A 29 -6.17 14.38 2.53
N PRO A 30 -6.29 15.72 2.51
CA PRO A 30 -6.39 16.53 3.72
C PRO A 30 -7.57 16.12 4.61
N THR A 31 -8.72 15.78 3.98
CA THR A 31 -9.89 15.24 4.70
C THR A 31 -9.58 13.90 5.41
N HIS A 32 -8.78 13.03 4.78
CA HIS A 32 -8.34 11.80 5.46
C HIS A 32 -7.45 12.12 6.66
N LEU A 33 -6.46 13.01 6.51
CA LEU A 33 -5.55 13.39 7.60
C LEU A 33 -6.32 13.95 8.80
N ARG A 34 -7.29 14.83 8.54
CA ARG A 34 -8.20 15.34 9.59
C ARG A 34 -8.97 14.23 10.27
N THR A 35 -9.68 13.39 9.52
CA THR A 35 -10.53 12.32 10.11
C THR A 35 -9.71 11.22 10.80
N ARG A 36 -8.46 11.00 10.39
CA ARG A 36 -7.50 10.13 11.08
C ARG A 36 -7.11 10.74 12.44
N SER A 37 -6.86 12.05 12.47
CA SER A 37 -6.35 12.77 13.65
C SER A 37 -7.45 13.08 14.66
N GLU A 38 -8.63 13.46 14.21
CA GLU A 38 -9.76 13.79 15.06
C GLU A 38 -10.51 12.53 15.51
N ARG A 39 -10.51 12.26 16.81
CA ARG A 39 -11.21 11.09 17.38
C ARG A 39 -12.73 11.25 17.43
N ALA A 40 -13.24 12.47 17.26
CA ALA A 40 -14.67 12.77 17.17
C ALA A 40 -15.37 12.11 15.98
N PHE A 41 -14.65 11.78 14.90
CA PHE A 41 -15.19 10.98 13.78
C PHE A 41 -15.42 9.50 14.13
N GLY A 42 -15.35 9.14 15.42
CA GLY A 42 -15.45 7.77 15.90
C GLY A 42 -14.30 6.89 15.42
N ARG A 43 -14.40 5.60 15.69
CA ARG A 43 -13.59 4.59 15.00
C ARG A 43 -14.26 4.29 13.67
N ALA A 44 -13.47 3.92 12.65
CA ALA A 44 -14.04 3.17 11.55
C ALA A 44 -14.78 1.96 12.16
N ALA A 45 -16.01 1.69 11.70
CA ALA A 45 -16.78 0.53 12.16
C ALA A 45 -15.86 -0.71 12.17
N PRO A 46 -15.96 -1.62 13.16
CA PRO A 46 -15.09 -2.78 13.26
C PRO A 46 -15.09 -3.55 11.93
N GLY A 47 -14.09 -3.27 11.10
CA GLY A 47 -13.96 -3.88 9.80
C GLY A 47 -13.63 -5.36 9.99
N LYS A 48 -13.90 -6.15 8.95
CA LYS A 48 -13.35 -7.50 8.85
C LYS A 48 -11.85 -7.42 9.04
N ARG A 49 -11.34 -8.04 10.11
CA ARG A 49 -9.91 -8.03 10.40
C ARG A 49 -9.18 -8.82 9.32
N PRO A 50 -8.06 -8.31 8.80
CA PRO A 50 -7.24 -9.11 7.90
C PRO A 50 -6.67 -10.31 8.63
N TYR A 51 -6.60 -11.44 7.92
CA TYR A 51 -6.02 -12.68 8.42
C TYR A 51 -4.51 -12.54 8.64
N LEU A 52 -3.84 -11.77 7.78
CA LEU A 52 -2.41 -11.49 7.87
C LEU A 52 -2.12 -10.01 8.16
N ALA A 53 -0.94 -9.75 8.70
CA ALA A 53 -0.38 -8.43 8.85
C ALA A 53 -0.39 -7.67 7.52
N ARG A 54 -0.68 -6.36 7.59
CA ARG A 54 -0.79 -5.45 6.43
C ARG A 54 0.24 -4.34 6.43
N SER A 55 1.16 -4.37 7.38
CA SER A 55 2.24 -3.39 7.51
C SER A 55 3.50 -4.13 7.91
N PRO A 56 4.64 -3.84 7.27
CA PRO A 56 5.90 -4.46 7.62
C PRO A 56 6.40 -4.01 8.99
N LEU A 57 6.15 -2.75 9.36
CA LEU A 57 6.66 -2.17 10.61
C LEU A 57 5.99 -2.70 11.89
N GLY A 58 4.81 -3.33 11.79
CA GLY A 58 4.11 -3.88 12.95
C GLY A 58 4.89 -5.03 13.60
N PRO A 59 5.15 -6.13 12.87
CA PRO A 59 6.02 -7.22 13.34
C PRO A 59 7.42 -6.76 13.76
N LEU A 60 8.03 -5.82 13.01
CA LEU A 60 9.34 -5.25 13.38
C LEU A 60 9.31 -4.55 14.74
N ALA A 61 8.32 -3.70 14.99
CA ALA A 61 8.19 -3.00 16.27
C ALA A 61 8.07 -4.01 17.44
N ALA A 62 7.27 -5.07 17.26
CA ALA A 62 7.11 -6.10 18.28
C ALA A 62 8.41 -6.87 18.58
N VAL A 63 9.22 -7.17 17.55
CA VAL A 63 10.54 -7.81 17.75
C VAL A 63 11.48 -6.87 18.49
N LEU A 64 11.56 -5.60 18.08
CA LEU A 64 12.41 -4.62 18.74
C LEU A 64 11.98 -4.37 20.19
N ASP A 65 10.68 -4.41 20.50
CA ASP A 65 10.18 -4.31 21.88
C ASP A 65 10.67 -5.47 22.76
N LEU A 66 10.65 -6.70 22.26
CA LEU A 66 11.16 -7.87 22.99
C LEU A 66 12.69 -7.80 23.18
N VAL A 67 13.42 -7.35 22.16
CA VAL A 67 14.89 -7.26 22.25
C VAL A 67 15.29 -6.13 23.19
N GLU A 68 14.81 -4.91 22.96
CA GLU A 68 15.26 -3.72 23.68
C GLU A 68 14.74 -3.66 25.13
N HIS A 69 13.55 -4.21 25.41
CA HIS A 69 12.93 -4.10 26.76
C HIS A 69 12.88 -5.40 27.54
N GLN A 70 13.03 -6.56 26.91
CA GLN A 70 13.05 -7.86 27.60
C GLN A 70 14.40 -8.57 27.46
N GLY A 71 15.36 -8.02 26.70
CA GLY A 71 16.69 -8.61 26.53
C GLY A 71 16.69 -9.89 25.69
N TRP A 72 15.64 -10.13 24.89
CA TRP A 72 15.55 -11.36 24.10
C TRP A 72 16.53 -11.33 22.92
N PRO A 73 17.14 -12.47 22.56
CA PRO A 73 17.85 -12.59 21.30
C PRO A 73 16.89 -12.37 20.10
N VAL A 74 17.38 -11.72 19.04
CA VAL A 74 16.57 -11.43 17.81
C VAL A 74 15.92 -12.69 17.24
N GLY A 75 16.64 -13.81 17.26
CA GLY A 75 16.13 -15.10 16.80
C GLY A 75 14.89 -15.58 17.56
N GLU A 76 14.92 -15.50 18.89
CA GLU A 76 13.82 -15.89 19.77
C GLU A 76 12.64 -14.93 19.67
N ALA A 77 12.91 -13.62 19.66
CA ALA A 77 11.90 -12.59 19.46
C ALA A 77 11.16 -12.76 18.12
N CYS A 78 11.88 -13.10 17.05
CA CYS A 78 11.28 -13.42 15.75
C CYS A 78 10.46 -14.72 15.78
N ALA A 79 10.94 -15.75 16.48
CA ALA A 79 10.24 -17.03 16.60
C ALA A 79 8.93 -16.93 17.41
N HIS A 80 8.82 -15.90 18.26
CA HIS A 80 7.62 -15.61 19.05
C HIS A 80 6.48 -14.98 18.23
N LEU A 81 6.77 -14.47 17.02
CA LEU A 81 5.74 -13.86 16.19
C LEU A 81 4.80 -14.92 15.59
N PRO A 82 3.49 -14.64 15.49
CA PRO A 82 2.53 -15.57 14.91
C PRO A 82 2.76 -15.70 13.40
N GLY A 83 2.86 -16.93 12.91
CA GLY A 83 2.96 -17.26 11.49
C GLY A 83 1.59 -17.47 10.84
N ARG A 84 1.59 -17.73 9.53
CA ARG A 84 0.35 -18.02 8.78
C ARG A 84 -0.34 -19.26 9.35
N GLY A 85 -1.61 -19.11 9.73
CA GLY A 85 -2.42 -20.19 10.34
C GLY A 85 -2.58 -20.03 11.85
N ASP A 86 -1.70 -19.25 12.50
CA ASP A 86 -1.78 -18.97 13.92
C ASP A 86 -2.85 -17.92 14.23
N ARG A 87 -3.19 -17.80 15.52
CA ARG A 87 -3.94 -16.67 16.04
C ARG A 87 -2.99 -15.51 16.29
N GLY A 88 -3.46 -14.29 16.07
CA GLY A 88 -2.70 -13.12 16.49
C GLY A 88 -2.46 -13.13 18.00
N THR A 89 -1.36 -12.52 18.43
CA THR A 89 -0.91 -12.49 19.81
C THR A 89 -0.72 -11.06 20.30
N ARG A 90 -0.56 -10.89 21.61
CA ARG A 90 -0.16 -9.61 22.20
C ARG A 90 1.32 -9.63 22.55
N VAL A 91 2.06 -8.63 22.10
CA VAL A 91 3.45 -8.38 22.48
C VAL A 91 3.48 -6.99 23.13
N MET A 92 3.90 -6.92 24.40
CA MET A 92 3.96 -5.67 25.18
C MET A 92 2.67 -4.82 25.05
N GLY A 93 1.51 -5.45 25.29
CA GLY A 93 0.19 -4.79 25.18
C GLY A 93 -0.31 -4.55 23.75
N GLY A 94 0.57 -4.59 22.74
CA GLY A 94 0.26 -4.41 21.32
C GLY A 94 -0.22 -5.67 20.62
N TRP A 95 -1.27 -5.58 19.80
CA TRP A 95 -1.76 -6.70 18.99
C TRP A 95 -0.91 -6.91 17.73
N VAL A 96 -0.37 -8.12 17.56
CA VAL A 96 0.39 -8.55 16.39
C VAL A 96 -0.44 -9.57 15.60
N ALA A 97 -0.78 -9.22 14.36
CA ALA A 97 -1.46 -10.14 13.45
C ALA A 97 -0.48 -11.20 12.90
N PRO A 98 -0.99 -12.39 12.53
CA PRO A 98 -0.20 -13.41 11.83
C PRO A 98 0.55 -12.84 10.62
N ALA A 99 1.80 -13.24 10.40
CA ALA A 99 2.61 -12.77 9.28
C ALA A 99 2.85 -13.87 8.24
N HIS A 100 2.91 -13.48 6.97
CA HIS A 100 3.42 -14.35 5.90
C HIS A 100 4.92 -14.66 6.15
N GLU A 101 5.40 -15.84 5.77
CA GLU A 101 6.77 -16.28 6.05
C GLU A 101 7.82 -15.32 5.46
N GLY A 102 7.59 -14.81 4.24
CA GLY A 102 8.44 -13.76 3.67
C GLY A 102 8.45 -12.43 4.44
N LEU A 103 7.36 -12.06 5.12
CA LEU A 103 7.36 -10.90 6.01
C LEU A 103 8.16 -11.20 7.30
N LEU A 104 8.09 -12.43 7.83
CA LEU A 104 8.93 -12.85 8.96
C LEU A 104 10.42 -12.84 8.58
N ALA A 105 10.77 -13.31 7.38
CA ALA A 105 12.12 -13.27 6.87
C ALA A 105 12.64 -11.84 6.73
N TRP A 106 11.83 -10.93 6.18
CA TRP A 106 12.16 -9.50 6.15
C TRP A 106 12.28 -8.90 7.56
N THR A 107 11.39 -9.26 8.48
CA THR A 107 11.38 -8.72 9.85
C THR A 107 12.67 -9.08 10.60
N ARG A 108 13.15 -10.32 10.45
CA ARG A 108 14.44 -10.75 11.02
C ARG A 108 15.61 -9.95 10.45
N HIS A 109 15.65 -9.78 9.13
CA HIS A 109 16.67 -8.95 8.46
C HIS A 109 16.63 -7.52 9.02
N ALA A 110 15.45 -6.91 8.99
CA ALA A 110 15.21 -5.54 9.43
C ALA A 110 15.62 -5.31 10.89
N ALA A 111 15.27 -6.22 11.80
CA ALA A 111 15.64 -6.12 13.22
C ALA A 111 17.16 -6.22 13.40
N THR A 112 17.80 -7.19 12.73
CA THR A 112 19.27 -7.37 12.80
C THR A 112 19.98 -6.13 12.27
N THR A 113 19.66 -5.68 11.06
CA THR A 113 20.25 -4.49 10.45
C THR A 113 20.04 -3.24 11.30
N TYR A 114 18.85 -3.05 11.87
CA TYR A 114 18.58 -1.90 12.74
C TYR A 114 19.45 -1.90 14.01
N LEU A 115 19.58 -3.07 14.65
CA LEU A 115 20.36 -3.22 15.88
C LEU A 115 21.87 -3.14 15.63
N ASP A 116 22.36 -3.66 14.50
CA ASP A 116 23.77 -3.54 14.10
C ASP A 116 24.17 -2.07 13.93
N VAL A 117 23.31 -1.26 13.29
CA VAL A 117 23.51 0.19 13.15
C VAL A 117 23.47 0.88 14.51
N LEU A 118 22.54 0.48 15.37
CA LEU A 118 22.45 1.01 16.73
C LEU A 118 23.72 0.75 17.54
N ALA A 119 24.31 -0.44 17.40
CA ALA A 119 25.55 -0.84 18.07
C ALA A 119 26.79 -0.13 17.49
N THR A 120 26.85 0.02 16.17
CA THR A 120 27.99 0.66 15.48
C THR A 120 28.12 2.15 15.81
N ASP A 121 27.01 2.83 16.11
CA ASP A 121 27.01 4.22 16.56
C ASP A 121 27.75 4.43 17.90
N GLY A 122 28.10 3.37 18.65
CA GLY A 122 28.99 3.40 19.81
C GLY A 122 28.51 4.13 21.07
N ALA A 123 27.41 4.87 20.98
CA ALA A 123 26.87 5.62 22.12
C ALA A 123 26.06 4.73 23.07
N ASP A 124 26.28 4.91 24.38
CA ASP A 124 25.51 4.24 25.43
C ASP A 124 24.07 4.79 25.43
N ARG A 125 23.12 3.90 25.10
CA ARG A 125 21.71 4.24 24.86
C ARG A 125 20.82 3.38 25.73
N SER A 126 19.97 4.04 26.51
CA SER A 126 18.90 3.39 27.27
C SER A 126 17.56 3.50 26.51
N PRO A 127 16.93 2.39 26.10
CA PRO A 127 15.66 2.44 25.37
C PRO A 127 14.50 2.88 26.28
N VAL A 128 13.63 3.74 25.76
CA VAL A 128 12.46 4.28 26.47
C VAL A 128 11.18 3.67 25.94
N ALA A 129 10.51 2.88 26.79
CA ALA A 129 9.25 2.20 26.47
C ALA A 129 8.06 3.16 26.31
N ASP A 130 8.05 4.26 27.06
CA ASP A 130 6.96 5.22 26.99
C ASP A 130 7.07 6.16 25.79
N PRO A 131 5.97 6.38 25.06
CA PRO A 131 5.91 7.45 24.08
C PRO A 131 6.10 8.84 24.66
N TRP A 132 6.84 9.68 23.95
CA TRP A 132 6.83 11.13 24.14
C TRP A 132 5.70 11.76 23.34
N ILE A 133 4.90 12.60 23.99
CA ILE A 133 3.85 13.39 23.36
C ILE A 133 3.92 14.85 23.81
N LEU A 134 3.57 15.76 22.91
CA LEU A 134 3.19 17.11 23.32
C LEU A 134 1.68 17.15 23.49
N GLN A 135 1.21 17.62 24.65
CA GLN A 135 -0.21 17.71 24.95
C GLN A 135 -0.58 19.15 25.27
N HIS A 136 -1.60 19.66 24.59
CA HIS A 136 -2.23 20.94 24.89
C HIS A 136 -3.66 20.66 25.35
N LEU A 137 -3.89 20.82 26.65
CA LEU A 137 -5.22 20.70 27.23
C LEU A 137 -5.89 22.07 27.25
N PRO A 138 -7.21 22.15 26.95
CA PRO A 138 -7.94 23.39 27.04
C PRO A 138 -8.09 23.85 28.49
N ASP A 139 -8.05 25.16 28.74
CA ASP A 139 -8.43 25.72 30.04
C ASP A 139 -9.89 25.35 30.36
N SER A 140 -10.13 24.89 31.59
CA SER A 140 -11.46 24.58 32.09
C SER A 140 -12.34 25.83 32.01
N GLY A 141 -13.29 25.87 31.06
CA GLY A 141 -14.21 26.99 30.86
C GLY A 141 -14.50 27.35 29.40
N ARG A 142 -13.63 26.95 28.45
CA ARG A 142 -13.93 27.10 27.02
C ARG A 142 -14.61 25.85 26.48
N ALA A 143 -15.95 25.82 26.51
CA ALA A 143 -16.81 24.71 26.08
C ALA A 143 -16.58 24.16 24.64
N ARG A 144 -15.70 24.77 23.84
CA ARG A 144 -15.35 24.35 22.47
C ARG A 144 -13.86 24.07 22.25
N ALA A 145 -13.00 24.31 23.24
CA ALA A 145 -11.58 24.04 23.08
C ALA A 145 -11.33 22.53 23.26
N ARG A 146 -10.70 21.90 22.27
CA ARG A 146 -10.46 20.45 22.24
C ARG A 146 -9.03 20.16 22.69
N PRO A 147 -8.80 19.09 23.47
CA PRO A 147 -7.43 18.66 23.75
C PRO A 147 -6.73 18.27 22.45
N TYR A 148 -5.45 18.62 22.37
CA TYR A 148 -4.62 18.44 21.20
C TYR A 148 -3.33 17.71 21.57
N GLU A 149 -2.99 16.67 20.82
CA GLU A 149 -1.82 15.83 21.06
C GLU A 149 -0.98 15.73 19.79
N ILE A 150 0.32 15.97 19.94
CA ILE A 150 1.32 15.73 18.88
C ILE A 150 2.16 14.54 19.30
N CYS A 151 2.16 13.52 18.46
CA CYS A 151 2.87 12.27 18.72
C CYS A 151 3.99 12.08 17.69
N VAL A 152 5.08 11.46 18.11
CA VAL A 152 6.12 10.96 17.20
C VAL A 152 6.00 9.45 17.03
N ARG A 153 6.59 8.94 15.94
CA ARG A 153 6.74 7.51 15.68
C ARG A 153 8.21 7.18 15.61
N GLY A 154 8.62 6.09 16.24
CA GLY A 154 10.01 5.64 16.25
C GLY A 154 10.36 4.96 17.56
N ARG A 155 11.59 4.44 17.61
CA ARG A 155 12.26 3.99 18.83
C ARG A 155 12.84 5.21 19.55
N ARG A 156 12.84 5.20 20.87
CA ARG A 156 13.21 6.35 21.71
C ARG A 156 14.34 5.92 22.63
N TYR A 157 15.35 6.76 22.77
CA TYR A 157 16.50 6.47 23.60
C TYR A 157 16.89 7.69 24.43
N LEU A 158 17.41 7.42 25.63
CA LEU A 158 18.18 8.39 26.41
C LEU A 158 19.67 8.06 26.26
N LEU A 159 20.47 9.09 26.05
CA LEU A 159 21.92 9.02 26.14
C LEU A 159 22.38 9.97 27.23
N PHE A 160 23.47 9.60 27.88
CA PHE A 160 24.13 10.42 28.90
C PHE A 160 25.56 10.70 28.41
N ASP A 161 25.87 11.98 28.23
CA ASP A 161 27.23 12.45 27.91
C ASP A 161 27.69 13.37 29.04
N GLY A 162 28.30 12.78 30.06
CA GLY A 162 28.55 13.47 31.33
C GLY A 162 27.24 13.97 31.96
N PRO A 163 27.09 15.28 32.25
CA PRO A 163 25.85 15.86 32.77
C PRO A 163 24.78 16.09 31.69
N GLU A 164 25.12 15.96 30.41
CA GLU A 164 24.18 16.21 29.32
C GLU A 164 23.25 15.02 29.12
N VAL A 165 21.96 15.31 29.01
CA VAL A 165 20.94 14.32 28.65
C VAL A 165 20.51 14.56 27.21
N ILE A 166 20.66 13.53 26.38
CA ILE A 166 20.26 13.55 24.98
C ILE A 166 19.04 12.66 24.79
N ARG A 167 17.98 13.20 24.18
CA ARG A 167 16.85 12.40 23.69
C ARG A 167 17.03 12.10 22.21
N GLU A 168 17.10 10.82 21.88
CA GLU A 168 17.21 10.35 20.50
C GLU A 168 15.91 9.66 20.06
N LEU A 169 15.37 10.08 18.91
CA LEU A 169 14.27 9.41 18.22
C LEU A 169 14.80 8.77 16.93
N ARG A 170 14.72 7.44 16.83
CA ARG A 170 15.09 6.69 15.62
C ARG A 170 13.85 6.16 14.90
N VAL A 171 13.63 6.57 13.66
CA VAL A 171 12.46 6.20 12.85
C VAL A 171 12.84 5.08 11.87
N PRO A 172 12.47 3.81 12.14
CA PRO A 172 12.72 2.72 11.20
C PRO A 172 11.84 2.88 9.96
N VAL A 173 12.43 2.72 8.78
CA VAL A 173 11.74 2.72 7.48
C VAL A 173 12.08 1.46 6.69
N PRO A 174 11.15 0.87 5.91
CA PRO A 174 11.39 -0.43 5.30
C PRO A 174 12.57 -0.50 4.31
N SER A 175 12.88 0.61 3.64
CA SER A 175 13.94 0.75 2.63
C SER A 175 14.59 2.13 2.70
N SER A 176 15.50 2.45 1.77
CA SER A 176 16.11 3.78 1.63
C SER A 176 15.09 4.90 1.77
N ALA A 177 15.42 5.85 2.63
CA ALA A 177 14.55 6.93 3.01
C ALA A 177 14.36 7.91 1.84
N ARG A 178 13.11 8.31 1.58
CA ARG A 178 12.89 9.62 0.96
C ARG A 178 13.36 10.71 1.93
N PRO A 179 13.87 11.86 1.46
CA PRO A 179 14.18 12.98 2.35
C PRO A 179 12.94 13.37 3.16
N ALA A 180 13.12 13.63 4.46
CA ALA A 180 12.06 14.23 5.27
C ALA A 180 11.86 15.68 4.84
N THR A 181 10.65 16.21 5.06
CA THR A 181 10.42 17.66 4.91
C THR A 181 10.83 18.38 6.17
N ASP A 182 11.28 19.63 6.07
CA ASP A 182 11.69 20.44 7.22
C ASP A 182 10.62 20.49 8.32
N ALA A 183 9.33 20.58 7.94
CA ALA A 183 8.23 20.56 8.90
C ALA A 183 8.07 19.21 9.64
N GLU A 184 8.35 18.08 8.98
CA GLU A 184 8.33 16.76 9.63
C GLU A 184 9.48 16.65 10.65
N ALA A 185 10.68 17.07 10.26
CA ALA A 185 11.86 17.08 11.12
C ALA A 185 11.66 18.01 12.32
N ALA A 186 11.17 19.24 12.10
CA ALA A 186 10.87 20.22 13.14
C ALA A 186 9.88 19.71 14.17
N VAL A 187 8.76 19.10 13.74
CA VAL A 187 7.75 18.55 14.64
C VAL A 187 8.30 17.35 15.42
N ALA A 188 9.06 16.47 14.76
CA ALA A 188 9.66 15.32 15.42
C ALA A 188 10.70 15.75 16.47
N ALA A 189 11.58 16.70 16.14
CA ALA A 189 12.58 17.25 17.04
C ALA A 189 11.93 17.92 18.25
N PHE A 190 10.95 18.78 18.03
CA PHE A 190 10.29 19.50 19.12
C PHE A 190 9.52 18.60 20.10
N VAL A 191 8.81 17.58 19.60
CA VAL A 191 8.15 16.59 20.49
C VAL A 191 9.19 15.74 21.21
N THR A 192 10.32 15.41 20.57
CA THR A 192 11.40 14.68 21.22
C THR A 192 12.03 15.52 22.35
N ALA A 193 12.22 16.81 22.12
CA ALA A 193 12.78 17.77 23.07
C ALA A 193 11.88 18.02 24.29
N THR A 194 10.59 18.26 24.03
CA THR A 194 9.67 18.84 25.02
C THR A 194 8.54 17.90 25.44
N GLY A 195 8.41 16.75 24.80
CA GLY A 195 7.32 15.82 25.04
C GLY A 195 7.37 15.20 26.43
N THR A 196 6.19 15.04 27.01
CA THR A 196 5.98 14.32 28.26
C THR A 196 5.83 12.83 27.98
N HIS A 197 6.25 11.99 28.92
CA HIS A 197 6.06 10.54 28.82
C HIS A 197 4.58 10.19 28.98
N VAL A 198 4.08 9.32 28.10
CA VAL A 198 2.78 8.68 28.26
C VAL A 198 2.91 7.60 29.32
N ASP A 199 2.00 7.55 30.28
CA ASP A 199 1.88 6.41 31.19
C ASP A 199 1.30 5.22 30.43
N GLN A 200 2.21 4.42 29.86
CA GLN A 200 1.86 3.28 29.03
C GLN A 200 1.10 2.21 29.81
N ALA A 201 1.41 2.00 31.09
CA ALA A 201 0.72 1.05 31.94
C ALA A 201 -0.77 1.44 32.13
N ALA A 202 -1.04 2.73 32.35
CA ALA A 202 -2.41 3.24 32.40
C ALA A 202 -3.14 3.08 31.06
N VAL A 203 -2.44 3.29 29.93
CA VAL A 203 -2.99 3.04 28.59
C VAL A 203 -3.36 1.57 28.39
N GLU A 204 -2.50 0.65 28.81
CA GLU A 204 -2.70 -0.79 28.67
C GLU A 204 -3.78 -1.36 29.59
N ALA A 205 -4.00 -0.76 30.76
CA ALA A 205 -5.10 -1.09 31.65
C ALA A 205 -6.47 -0.74 31.04
N ALA A 206 -6.56 0.31 30.22
CA ALA A 206 -7.81 0.78 29.62
C ALA A 206 -7.66 1.22 28.15
N PRO A 207 -7.22 0.34 27.23
CA PRO A 207 -6.83 0.73 25.86
C PRO A 207 -8.01 1.25 25.05
N TRP A 208 -9.24 0.80 25.38
CA TRP A 208 -10.44 1.24 24.71
C TRP A 208 -10.75 2.73 24.94
N ARG A 209 -10.38 3.28 26.12
CA ARG A 209 -10.61 4.68 26.52
C ARG A 209 -9.81 5.64 25.65
N TYR A 210 -8.51 5.41 25.54
CA TYR A 210 -7.59 6.28 24.80
C TYR A 210 -7.71 6.14 23.28
N ALA A 211 -8.08 4.95 22.81
CA ALA A 211 -8.47 4.78 21.42
C ALA A 211 -9.89 5.30 21.11
N GLY A 212 -10.70 5.61 22.14
CA GLY A 212 -11.98 6.31 22.05
C GLY A 212 -11.85 7.84 21.97
N GLY A 213 -10.66 8.39 22.22
CA GLY A 213 -10.40 9.82 22.09
C GLY A 213 -10.20 10.57 23.39
N THR A 214 -10.07 9.88 24.52
CA THR A 214 -9.53 10.49 25.74
C THR A 214 -8.06 10.86 25.53
N PRO A 215 -7.60 12.02 26.04
CA PRO A 215 -6.17 12.34 26.10
C PRO A 215 -5.38 11.24 26.81
N TYR A 216 -4.15 11.00 26.36
CA TYR A 216 -3.25 10.05 27.01
C TYR A 216 -2.93 10.52 28.43
N PRO A 217 -2.83 9.58 29.39
CA PRO A 217 -2.32 9.89 30.70
C PRO A 217 -0.82 10.17 30.54
N THR A 218 -0.35 11.25 31.14
CA THR A 218 1.07 11.61 31.12
C THR A 218 1.67 11.40 32.50
N ARG A 219 2.94 11.00 32.52
CA ARG A 219 3.75 10.95 33.73
C ARG A 219 4.97 11.83 33.55
N THR A 220 5.26 12.63 34.57
CA THR A 220 6.56 13.28 34.70
C THR A 220 7.43 12.32 35.50
N PRO A 221 8.50 11.75 34.92
CA PRO A 221 9.42 10.94 35.70
C PRO A 221 9.96 11.83 36.84
N PRO A 222 9.91 11.38 38.10
CA PRO A 222 10.53 12.13 39.18
C PRO A 222 12.02 12.30 38.88
N ASP A 223 12.52 13.52 39.01
CA ASP A 223 13.94 13.89 38.93
C ASP A 223 14.67 13.67 37.60
N ALA A 224 13.97 13.42 36.49
CA ALA A 224 14.63 13.38 35.18
C ALA A 224 14.96 14.79 34.68
N PRO A 225 16.25 15.17 34.53
CA PRO A 225 16.60 16.48 33.99
C PRO A 225 16.09 16.64 32.56
N PRO A 226 15.71 17.86 32.15
CA PRO A 226 15.31 18.12 30.78
C PRO A 226 16.48 17.83 29.82
N PRO A 227 16.21 17.33 28.61
CA PRO A 227 17.28 17.10 27.64
C PRO A 227 17.94 18.42 27.26
N THR A 228 19.27 18.43 27.23
CA THR A 228 20.06 19.55 26.71
C THR A 228 20.14 19.47 25.18
N ARG A 229 20.19 18.25 24.63
CA ARG A 229 20.28 17.98 23.19
C ARG A 229 19.26 16.96 22.70
N VAL A 230 18.97 17.03 21.41
CA VAL A 230 17.99 16.19 20.72
C VAL A 230 18.53 15.73 19.39
N ARG A 231 18.30 14.46 19.09
CA ARG A 231 18.68 13.84 17.82
C ARG A 231 17.50 13.09 17.22
N VAL A 232 17.20 13.34 15.95
CA VAL A 232 16.17 12.62 15.19
C VAL A 232 16.85 11.96 14.00
N VAL A 233 16.81 10.64 13.95
CA VAL A 233 17.47 9.83 12.92
C VAL A 233 16.42 8.99 12.21
N ARG A 234 16.53 8.87 10.90
CA ARG A 234 15.79 7.88 10.11
C ARG A 234 16.73 6.74 9.75
N VAL A 235 16.29 5.50 9.94
CA VAL A 235 17.13 4.31 9.73
C VAL A 235 16.45 3.39 8.73
N SER A 236 17.13 3.10 7.63
CA SER A 236 16.70 2.11 6.64
C SER A 236 16.91 0.70 7.16
N CYS A 237 15.82 -0.06 7.25
CA CYS A 237 15.86 -1.46 7.66
C CYS A 237 16.29 -2.41 6.54
N LEU A 238 16.69 -1.89 5.37
CA LEU A 238 17.16 -2.69 4.25
C LEU A 238 18.68 -2.86 4.24
N ASP A 239 19.38 -1.74 4.37
CA ASP A 239 20.82 -1.58 4.19
C ASP A 239 21.51 -0.98 5.44
N GLY A 240 20.73 -0.46 6.38
CA GLY A 240 21.25 0.17 7.60
C GLY A 240 21.54 1.65 7.45
N ASP A 241 21.29 2.24 6.27
CA ASP A 241 21.54 3.66 6.03
C ASP A 241 20.80 4.53 7.05
N ALA A 242 21.57 5.36 7.76
CA ALA A 242 21.06 6.29 8.76
C ALA A 242 21.18 7.72 8.25
N THR A 243 20.07 8.47 8.29
CA THR A 243 20.04 9.89 7.92
C THR A 243 19.56 10.70 9.11
N THR A 244 20.41 11.61 9.59
CA THR A 244 20.02 12.59 10.62
C THR A 244 19.05 13.60 10.01
N LEU A 245 17.85 13.70 10.59
CA LEU A 245 16.84 14.68 10.21
C LEU A 245 16.97 15.97 11.01
N PHE A 246 17.44 15.85 12.25
CA PHE A 246 17.71 16.96 13.16
C PHE A 246 18.73 16.53 14.20
N GLU A 247 19.68 17.41 14.51
CA GLU A 247 20.56 17.30 15.66
C GLU A 247 20.85 18.71 16.17
N GLY A 248 20.62 18.94 17.46
CA GLY A 248 20.77 20.28 18.04
C GLY A 248 20.33 20.32 19.50
N THR A 249 20.27 21.52 20.05
CA THR A 249 19.79 21.81 21.39
C THR A 249 18.26 21.79 21.47
N THR A 250 17.75 21.74 22.70
CA THR A 250 16.31 21.92 22.95
C THR A 250 15.80 23.26 22.44
N GLU A 251 16.59 24.34 22.52
CA GLU A 251 16.17 25.67 22.04
C GLU A 251 16.11 25.75 20.51
N GLU A 252 17.12 25.25 19.81
CA GLU A 252 17.12 25.19 18.34
C GLU A 252 15.91 24.39 17.81
N SER A 253 15.50 23.33 18.52
CA SER A 253 14.29 22.57 18.16
C SER A 253 13.00 23.39 18.32
N ARG A 254 12.95 24.29 19.33
CA ARG A 254 11.81 25.19 19.58
C ARG A 254 11.72 26.26 18.49
N GLU A 255 12.85 26.85 18.13
CA GLU A 255 12.95 27.85 17.07
C GLU A 255 12.53 27.26 15.72
N LEU A 256 13.10 26.10 15.34
CA LEU A 256 12.75 25.42 14.10
C LEU A 256 11.25 25.07 14.03
N PHE A 257 10.68 24.61 15.15
CA PHE A 257 9.24 24.36 15.23
C PHE A 257 8.40 25.63 15.07
N ALA A 258 8.84 26.75 15.67
CA ALA A 258 8.14 28.02 15.55
C ALA A 258 8.12 28.54 14.11
N VAL A 259 9.22 28.36 13.37
CA VAL A 259 9.36 28.80 11.97
C VAL A 259 8.57 27.92 11.01
N VAL A 260 8.81 26.60 10.97
CA VAL A 260 8.21 25.72 9.94
C VAL A 260 7.26 24.66 10.51
N GLY A 261 7.46 24.21 11.75
CA GLY A 261 6.68 23.12 12.34
C GLY A 261 5.20 23.48 12.57
N ARG A 262 4.93 24.70 13.07
CA ARG A 262 3.57 25.20 13.32
C ARG A 262 2.74 25.29 12.05
N GLU A 263 3.32 25.81 10.97
CA GLU A 263 2.61 25.93 9.69
C GLU A 263 2.29 24.55 9.13
N GLY A 264 3.25 23.63 9.15
CA GLY A 264 3.01 22.25 8.72
C GLY A 264 1.87 21.57 9.49
N LEU A 265 1.81 21.74 10.82
CA LEU A 265 0.70 21.19 11.62
C LEU A 265 -0.64 21.81 11.27
N ARG A 266 -0.69 23.14 11.07
CA ARG A 266 -1.91 23.82 10.62
C ARG A 266 -2.33 23.29 9.25
N ALA A 267 -1.41 23.19 8.30
CA ALA A 267 -1.68 22.67 6.96
C ALA A 267 -2.23 21.23 6.99
N ALA A 268 -1.71 20.36 7.86
CA ALA A 268 -2.18 18.99 8.03
C ALA A 268 -3.62 18.89 8.59
N LEU A 269 -4.06 19.91 9.35
CA LEU A 269 -5.38 19.98 9.95
C LEU A 269 -6.39 20.82 9.15
N SER A 270 -5.91 21.73 8.31
CA SER A 270 -6.71 22.55 7.43
C SER A 270 -7.49 21.67 6.45
N ALA A 271 -8.81 21.62 6.65
CA ALA A 271 -9.71 20.78 5.87
C ALA A 271 -10.52 21.58 4.85
N GLY A 272 -10.77 20.92 3.72
CA GLY A 272 -11.67 21.40 2.68
C GLY A 272 -11.45 20.59 1.41
N ARG A 273 -10.19 20.32 1.07
CA ARG A 273 -9.85 19.54 -0.12
C ARG A 273 -10.02 18.04 0.14
N ARG A 274 -10.58 17.36 -0.86
CA ARG A 274 -10.79 15.92 -0.92
C ARG A 274 -10.11 15.42 -2.19
N ASP A 275 -8.99 14.71 -2.00
CA ASP A 275 -8.15 14.19 -3.08
C ASP A 275 -8.16 12.65 -2.99
N PRO A 276 -9.06 11.97 -3.73
CA PRO A 276 -9.17 10.51 -3.66
C PRO A 276 -7.86 9.79 -4.03
N GLY A 277 -7.38 8.94 -3.12
CA GLY A 277 -6.12 8.23 -3.25
C GLY A 277 -6.07 6.98 -2.36
N GLY A 278 -4.86 6.50 -2.06
CA GLY A 278 -4.68 5.35 -1.14
C GLY A 278 -5.27 5.60 0.26
N ASP A 279 -5.27 6.86 0.68
CA ASP A 279 -5.87 7.34 1.94
C ASP A 279 -7.37 7.06 2.06
N CYS A 280 -8.08 6.85 0.95
CA CYS A 280 -9.49 6.47 0.96
C CYS A 280 -9.73 5.11 1.60
N LEU A 281 -8.73 4.22 1.61
CA LEU A 281 -8.85 2.86 2.15
C LEU A 281 -9.17 2.86 3.67
N PRO A 282 -8.38 3.56 4.52
CA PRO A 282 -8.68 3.73 5.95
C PRO A 282 -9.56 4.94 6.28
N CYS A 283 -10.03 5.72 5.30
CA CYS A 283 -10.77 6.96 5.55
C CYS A 283 -12.14 6.71 6.21
N ARG A 284 -12.40 7.40 7.33
CA ARG A 284 -13.63 7.24 8.12
C ARG A 284 -14.87 7.84 7.44
N VAL A 285 -14.69 8.80 6.54
CA VAL A 285 -15.78 9.48 5.80
C VAL A 285 -15.88 9.03 4.35
N ARG A 286 -15.22 7.92 3.97
CA ARG A 286 -15.23 7.36 2.61
C ARG A 286 -16.66 7.16 2.09
N ASP A 287 -17.53 6.62 2.94
CA ASP A 287 -18.90 6.25 2.57
C ASP A 287 -19.81 7.48 2.34
N GLY A 288 -19.36 8.69 2.68
CA GLY A 288 -20.04 9.95 2.39
C GLY A 288 -19.19 10.91 1.53
N CYS A 289 -18.07 10.45 0.96
CA CYS A 289 -17.17 11.29 0.19
C CYS A 289 -17.71 11.49 -1.24
N ASP A 290 -18.24 12.68 -1.52
CA ASP A 290 -18.71 13.13 -2.84
C ASP A 290 -17.62 13.14 -3.93
N ARG A 291 -16.35 13.29 -3.55
CA ARG A 291 -15.22 13.32 -4.49
C ARG A 291 -14.69 11.94 -4.85
N LEU A 292 -15.03 10.89 -4.09
CA LEU A 292 -14.62 9.50 -4.40
C LEU A 292 -15.68 8.86 -5.30
N PRO A 293 -15.41 8.67 -6.61
CA PRO A 293 -16.38 8.08 -7.51
C PRO A 293 -16.67 6.63 -7.13
N ARG A 294 -17.93 6.22 -7.32
CA ARG A 294 -18.39 4.85 -7.05
C ARG A 294 -18.70 4.13 -8.35
N ALA A 295 -18.18 2.92 -8.48
CA ALA A 295 -18.42 2.06 -9.63
C ALA A 295 -18.81 0.65 -9.16
N PRO A 296 -20.08 0.42 -8.78
CA PRO A 296 -20.52 -0.88 -8.29
C PRO A 296 -20.32 -1.99 -9.32
N GLY A 297 -19.47 -2.97 -8.99
CA GLY A 297 -19.16 -4.10 -9.86
C GLY A 297 -18.07 -3.84 -10.89
N LEU A 298 -17.28 -2.78 -10.73
CA LEU A 298 -16.13 -2.46 -11.60
C LEU A 298 -15.19 -3.67 -11.78
N LEU A 299 -14.96 -4.44 -10.72
CA LEU A 299 -14.08 -5.61 -10.76
C LEU A 299 -14.77 -6.89 -11.24
N GLY A 300 -16.08 -6.87 -11.48
CA GLY A 300 -16.87 -8.07 -11.77
C GLY A 300 -17.01 -9.04 -10.59
N VAL A 301 -16.61 -8.63 -9.38
CA VAL A 301 -16.69 -9.42 -8.14
C VAL A 301 -17.87 -8.95 -7.29
N ARG A 302 -18.67 -9.91 -6.78
CA ARG A 302 -19.83 -9.66 -5.90
C ARG A 302 -19.66 -10.34 -4.55
N ASP A 303 -18.51 -10.10 -3.93
CA ASP A 303 -18.19 -10.63 -2.61
C ASP A 303 -17.64 -9.51 -1.73
N ARG A 304 -18.39 -9.16 -0.69
CA ARG A 304 -17.97 -8.19 0.33
C ARG A 304 -17.45 -8.87 1.59
N SER A 305 -17.43 -10.20 1.68
CA SER A 305 -17.03 -10.97 2.86
C SER A 305 -15.58 -10.72 3.27
N ARG A 306 -14.74 -10.28 2.33
CA ARG A 306 -13.32 -10.02 2.54
C ARG A 306 -13.07 -8.69 3.25
N PRO A 307 -12.01 -8.61 4.07
CA PRO A 307 -11.47 -7.34 4.54
C PRO A 307 -11.22 -6.37 3.38
N ARG A 308 -11.61 -5.11 3.58
CA ARG A 308 -11.36 -4.04 2.61
C ARG A 308 -9.90 -4.01 2.16
N ARG A 309 -9.66 -3.94 0.86
CA ARG A 309 -8.32 -3.92 0.22
C ARG A 309 -8.27 -2.89 -0.90
N SER A 310 -7.07 -2.58 -1.38
CA SER A 310 -6.90 -1.85 -2.63
C SER A 310 -6.43 -2.77 -3.75
N TRP A 311 -6.84 -2.49 -4.98
CA TRP A 311 -6.46 -3.25 -6.17
C TRP A 311 -5.98 -2.35 -7.30
N SER A 312 -5.01 -2.84 -8.06
CA SER A 312 -4.53 -2.27 -9.31
C SER A 312 -4.18 -3.39 -10.28
N VAL A 313 -4.02 -3.06 -11.57
CA VAL A 313 -3.60 -4.03 -12.59
C VAL A 313 -2.25 -4.66 -12.25
N THR A 314 -1.31 -3.90 -11.68
CA THR A 314 -0.02 -4.44 -11.21
C THR A 314 -0.23 -5.51 -10.14
N ALA A 315 -1.11 -5.27 -9.17
CA ALA A 315 -1.44 -6.27 -8.14
C ALA A 315 -2.04 -7.54 -8.75
N GLY A 316 -2.98 -7.41 -9.70
CA GLY A 316 -3.57 -8.54 -10.42
C GLY A 316 -2.54 -9.33 -11.24
N ARG A 317 -1.66 -8.66 -11.98
CA ARG A 317 -0.58 -9.31 -12.76
C ARG A 317 0.43 -10.01 -11.86
N TYR A 318 0.83 -9.38 -10.75
CA TYR A 318 1.72 -10.00 -9.78
C TYR A 318 1.08 -11.22 -9.14
N HIS A 319 -0.22 -11.16 -8.81
CA HIS A 319 -0.94 -12.29 -8.24
C HIS A 319 -1.00 -13.47 -9.21
N ARG A 320 -1.32 -13.21 -10.48
CA ARG A 320 -1.32 -14.21 -11.56
C ARG A 320 0.04 -14.89 -11.72
N GLN A 321 1.14 -14.17 -11.52
CA GLN A 321 2.48 -14.76 -11.53
C GLN A 321 2.76 -15.57 -10.25
N CYS A 322 2.45 -15.01 -9.09
CA CYS A 322 2.62 -15.64 -7.78
C CYS A 322 1.86 -14.82 -6.71
N PRO A 323 0.91 -15.42 -5.97
CA PRO A 323 0.17 -14.71 -4.93
C PRO A 323 1.06 -14.06 -3.85
N ALA A 324 2.13 -14.73 -3.43
CA ALA A 324 3.10 -14.17 -2.50
C ALA A 324 3.79 -12.89 -3.04
N LYS A 325 4.10 -12.83 -4.35
CA LYS A 325 4.68 -11.63 -4.99
C LYS A 325 3.74 -10.44 -4.87
N ALA A 326 2.44 -10.63 -5.11
CA ALA A 326 1.44 -9.57 -4.95
C ALA A 326 1.33 -9.11 -3.49
N HIS A 327 1.36 -10.05 -2.53
CA HIS A 327 1.28 -9.72 -1.11
C HIS A 327 2.50 -8.93 -0.63
N PHE A 328 3.72 -9.31 -1.01
CA PHE A 328 4.94 -8.57 -0.66
C PHE A 328 4.99 -7.17 -1.27
N HIS A 329 4.46 -7.01 -2.49
CA HIS A 329 4.28 -5.71 -3.11
C HIS A 329 3.26 -4.84 -2.35
N ASP A 330 2.12 -5.39 -1.95
CA ASP A 330 1.10 -4.68 -1.16
C ASP A 330 1.60 -4.25 0.22
N LEU A 331 2.45 -5.07 0.85
CA LEU A 331 3.16 -4.73 2.09
C LEU A 331 4.21 -3.63 1.91
N GLY A 332 4.60 -3.30 0.67
CA GLY A 332 5.67 -2.36 0.40
C GLY A 332 7.04 -2.89 0.85
N LEU A 333 7.26 -4.21 0.80
CA LEU A 333 8.58 -4.78 1.09
C LEU A 333 9.59 -4.27 0.06
N PRO A 334 10.87 -4.11 0.43
CA PRO A 334 11.90 -3.69 -0.51
C PRO A 334 12.07 -4.73 -1.61
N ALA A 335 11.87 -4.31 -2.85
CA ALA A 335 12.14 -5.12 -4.02
C ALA A 335 13.62 -5.00 -4.40
N ALA A 336 14.27 -6.12 -4.76
CA ALA A 336 15.45 -6.04 -5.60
C ALA A 336 15.06 -5.37 -6.92
N VAL A 337 15.96 -4.58 -7.52
CA VAL A 337 15.67 -3.94 -8.80
C VAL A 337 15.28 -5.02 -9.80
N GLU A 338 14.07 -4.94 -10.37
CA GLU A 338 13.65 -5.90 -11.38
C GLU A 338 14.63 -5.75 -12.56
N GLU A 339 15.48 -6.76 -12.76
CA GLU A 339 16.54 -6.73 -13.76
C GLU A 339 16.02 -6.91 -15.19
N GLN A 340 14.72 -7.18 -15.35
CA GLN A 340 14.10 -7.36 -16.65
C GLN A 340 14.28 -6.08 -17.49
N PRO A 341 15.13 -6.11 -18.53
CA PRO A 341 15.55 -4.89 -19.23
C PRO A 341 14.36 -4.12 -19.82
N GLY A 342 13.33 -4.84 -20.28
CA GLY A 342 12.10 -4.25 -20.81
C GLY A 342 11.31 -3.46 -19.76
N GLY A 343 11.20 -3.96 -18.53
CA GLY A 343 10.48 -3.27 -17.45
C GLY A 343 11.18 -2.00 -16.98
N ARG A 344 12.51 -2.06 -16.84
CA ARG A 344 13.32 -0.88 -16.49
C ARG A 344 13.27 0.18 -17.59
N ARG A 345 13.38 -0.22 -18.86
CA ARG A 345 13.22 0.69 -20.01
C ARG A 345 11.83 1.33 -20.03
N ALA A 346 10.77 0.54 -19.87
CA ALA A 346 9.40 1.03 -19.82
C ALA A 346 9.19 2.10 -18.74
N GLN A 347 9.77 1.89 -17.56
CA GLN A 347 9.69 2.86 -16.47
C GLN A 347 10.50 4.12 -16.77
N ALA A 348 11.74 3.99 -17.26
CA ALA A 348 12.59 5.13 -17.58
C ALA A 348 11.98 6.01 -18.69
N VAL A 349 11.45 5.42 -19.76
CA VAL A 349 10.76 6.15 -20.84
C VAL A 349 9.55 6.92 -20.32
N ARG A 350 8.66 6.27 -19.56
CA ARG A 350 7.48 6.94 -18.99
C ARG A 350 7.86 8.05 -18.01
N THR A 351 8.83 7.82 -17.12
CA THR A 351 9.31 8.85 -16.20
C THR A 351 9.92 10.04 -16.94
N TRP A 352 10.70 9.78 -18.01
CA TRP A 352 11.25 10.85 -18.85
C TRP A 352 10.14 11.70 -19.48
N LEU A 353 9.15 11.05 -20.10
CA LEU A 353 8.01 11.75 -20.70
C LEU A 353 7.19 12.51 -19.66
N ALA A 354 6.91 11.92 -18.49
CA ALA A 354 6.20 12.59 -17.40
C ALA A 354 6.92 13.89 -16.97
N ARG A 355 8.25 13.83 -16.78
CA ARG A 355 9.07 15.01 -16.44
C ARG A 355 9.01 16.09 -17.52
N LEU A 356 9.03 15.70 -18.79
CA LEU A 356 8.91 16.62 -19.91
C LEU A 356 7.50 17.23 -19.98
N HIS A 357 6.44 16.45 -19.74
CA HIS A 357 5.08 16.97 -19.80
C HIS A 357 4.69 17.77 -18.54
N SER A 358 5.44 17.66 -17.44
CA SER A 358 5.19 18.42 -16.20
C SER A 358 5.84 19.81 -16.18
N ARG A 359 6.49 20.23 -17.28
CA ARG A 359 7.14 21.55 -17.38
C ARG A 359 6.10 22.68 -17.28
N THR A 360 6.53 23.80 -16.69
CA THR A 360 5.75 25.04 -16.64
C THR A 360 6.53 26.15 -17.34
N PRO A 361 6.04 26.71 -18.46
CA PRO A 361 4.80 26.35 -19.17
C PRO A 361 4.90 24.96 -19.84
N ALA A 362 3.76 24.29 -20.00
CA ALA A 362 3.67 23.04 -20.74
C ALA A 362 3.96 23.29 -22.22
N ARG A 363 4.82 22.46 -22.84
CA ARG A 363 5.19 22.56 -24.26
C ARG A 363 5.41 21.20 -24.91
N ALA A 364 5.32 21.17 -26.24
CA ALA A 364 5.69 20.03 -27.05
C ALA A 364 7.12 19.54 -26.75
N CYS A 365 7.31 18.23 -26.84
CA CYS A 365 8.65 17.64 -26.79
C CYS A 365 9.38 17.93 -28.11
N THR A 366 10.66 18.27 -28.02
CA THR A 366 11.52 18.57 -29.17
C THR A 366 12.75 17.65 -29.17
N ARG A 367 13.57 17.70 -30.23
CA ARG A 367 14.83 16.93 -30.30
C ARG A 367 15.79 17.28 -29.15
N ASP A 368 15.79 18.53 -28.70
CA ASP A 368 16.62 19.00 -27.58
C ASP A 368 16.21 18.37 -26.24
N ASP A 369 15.02 17.76 -26.16
CA ASP A 369 14.53 17.08 -24.96
C ASP A 369 14.94 15.60 -24.90
N LEU A 370 15.61 15.08 -25.94
CA LEU A 370 16.11 13.71 -25.96
C LEU A 370 17.34 13.56 -25.04
N PRO A 371 17.62 12.35 -24.53
CA PRO A 371 18.84 12.10 -23.79
C PRO A 371 20.09 12.48 -24.61
N ALA A 372 20.98 13.26 -24.01
CA ALA A 372 22.21 13.71 -24.67
C ALA A 372 23.11 12.53 -25.07
N ASP A 373 23.23 11.54 -24.19
CA ASP A 373 23.86 10.25 -24.48
C ASP A 373 22.78 9.18 -24.69
N ARG A 374 22.70 8.64 -25.92
CA ARG A 374 21.76 7.58 -26.28
C ARG A 374 22.18 6.20 -25.78
N ASP A 375 23.45 6.03 -25.42
CA ASP A 375 24.02 4.78 -24.93
C ASP A 375 23.99 4.67 -23.40
N ALA A 376 23.87 5.78 -22.68
CA ALA A 376 23.69 5.80 -21.23
C ALA A 376 22.85 7.01 -20.77
N TRP A 377 21.67 6.75 -20.18
CA TRP A 377 20.83 7.80 -19.63
C TRP A 377 19.95 7.31 -18.48
N SER A 378 19.40 8.23 -17.70
CA SER A 378 18.55 7.90 -16.56
C SER A 378 17.37 8.85 -16.40
N ALA A 379 16.29 8.34 -15.82
CA ALA A 379 15.14 9.13 -15.39
C ALA A 379 14.79 8.74 -13.94
N ASP A 380 14.86 9.68 -13.01
CA ASP A 380 14.64 9.49 -11.56
C ASP A 380 15.30 8.22 -10.98
N GLY A 381 16.58 8.02 -11.28
CA GLY A 381 17.37 6.88 -10.78
C GLY A 381 17.19 5.58 -11.57
N ALA A 382 16.29 5.51 -12.56
CA ALA A 382 16.21 4.39 -13.49
C ALA A 382 17.26 4.54 -14.60
N GLY A 383 18.51 4.15 -14.30
CA GLY A 383 19.61 4.13 -15.27
C GLY A 383 19.44 3.04 -16.32
N LEU A 384 19.65 3.41 -17.59
CA LEU A 384 19.73 2.52 -18.74
C LEU A 384 21.11 2.64 -19.37
N THR A 385 21.64 1.53 -19.87
CA THR A 385 22.88 1.47 -20.64
C THR A 385 22.75 0.56 -21.86
N GLY A 386 23.64 0.75 -22.84
CA GLY A 386 23.79 -0.11 -24.01
C GLY A 386 22.51 -0.26 -24.84
N ARG A 387 22.13 -1.49 -25.17
CA ARG A 387 20.97 -1.77 -26.04
C ARG A 387 19.66 -1.23 -25.45
N ALA A 388 19.47 -1.32 -24.14
CA ALA A 388 18.25 -0.83 -23.49
C ALA A 388 18.15 0.70 -23.54
N ALA A 389 19.28 1.40 -23.35
CA ALA A 389 19.36 2.85 -23.48
C ALA A 389 19.05 3.31 -24.91
N ARG A 390 19.68 2.70 -25.92
CA ARG A 390 19.44 3.01 -27.33
C ARG A 390 17.99 2.79 -27.72
N ALA A 391 17.43 1.63 -27.36
CA ALA A 391 16.03 1.31 -27.61
C ALA A 391 15.08 2.33 -26.97
N GLY A 392 15.34 2.72 -25.72
CA GLY A 392 14.53 3.73 -25.03
C GLY A 392 14.68 5.13 -25.62
N ALA A 393 15.88 5.51 -26.07
CA ALA A 393 16.11 6.79 -26.76
C ALA A 393 15.37 6.82 -28.11
N SER A 394 15.36 5.73 -28.88
CA SER A 394 14.55 5.60 -30.10
C SER A 394 13.05 5.71 -29.81
N MET A 395 12.56 5.11 -28.73
CA MET A 395 11.16 5.28 -28.31
C MET A 395 10.83 6.75 -28.01
N LEU A 396 11.71 7.46 -27.29
CA LEU A 396 11.53 8.89 -26.99
C LEU A 396 11.57 9.75 -28.26
N GLU A 397 12.43 9.41 -29.23
CA GLU A 397 12.48 10.07 -30.53
C GLU A 397 11.19 9.87 -31.33
N HIS A 398 10.63 8.64 -31.34
CA HIS A 398 9.34 8.38 -31.98
C HIS A 398 8.18 9.12 -31.31
N HIS A 399 8.19 9.28 -29.98
CA HIS A 399 7.18 10.08 -29.27
C HIS A 399 7.08 11.52 -29.83
N LEU A 400 8.18 12.12 -30.30
CA LEU A 400 8.18 13.50 -30.80
C LEU A 400 7.17 13.72 -31.93
N THR A 401 6.89 12.70 -32.75
CA THR A 401 5.96 12.80 -33.89
C THR A 401 4.48 12.73 -33.48
N VAL A 402 4.19 12.22 -32.28
CA VAL A 402 2.83 12.06 -31.75
C VAL A 402 2.61 12.81 -30.43
N CYS A 403 3.52 13.74 -30.10
CA CYS A 403 3.51 14.43 -28.83
C CYS A 403 2.17 15.16 -28.66
N PRO A 404 1.38 14.85 -27.62
CA PRO A 404 0.03 15.39 -27.46
C PRO A 404 0.04 16.91 -27.18
N LEU A 405 1.19 17.46 -26.79
CA LEU A 405 1.40 18.89 -26.59
C LEU A 405 1.87 19.61 -27.86
N GLY A 406 2.07 18.91 -28.98
CA GLY A 406 2.39 19.49 -30.30
C GLY A 406 1.20 20.18 -30.96
N ASP A 407 0.00 19.61 -30.80
CA ASP A 407 -1.26 20.18 -31.30
C ASP A 407 -1.81 21.30 -30.37
N ALA A 408 -1.11 21.61 -29.28
CA ALA A 408 -1.58 22.50 -28.22
C ALA A 408 -1.41 23.99 -28.60
N ALA A 409 -2.13 24.43 -29.63
CA ALA A 409 -2.46 25.84 -29.77
C ALA A 409 -3.39 26.24 -28.61
N ARG A 410 -2.78 26.71 -27.52
CA ARG A 410 -3.31 27.31 -26.27
C ARG A 410 -3.09 26.43 -25.04
N ALA A 411 -2.78 27.10 -23.93
CA ALA A 411 -2.55 26.58 -22.58
C ALA A 411 -3.75 25.78 -22.05
N CYS A 412 -3.95 24.57 -22.58
CA CYS A 412 -4.97 23.66 -22.10
C CYS A 412 -4.51 22.99 -20.80
N PRO A 413 -5.41 22.83 -19.82
CA PRO A 413 -5.10 22.08 -18.60
C PRO A 413 -4.56 20.69 -18.95
N THR A 414 -3.37 20.40 -18.44
CA THR A 414 -2.68 19.12 -18.62
C THR A 414 -2.39 18.54 -17.25
N HIS A 415 -2.66 17.24 -17.08
CA HIS A 415 -2.38 16.52 -15.85
C HIS A 415 -1.49 15.32 -16.18
N VAL A 416 -0.27 15.35 -15.67
CA VAL A 416 0.69 14.25 -15.77
C VAL A 416 0.49 13.30 -14.60
N ASP A 417 0.60 11.99 -14.84
CA ASP A 417 0.50 10.95 -13.82
C ASP A 417 -0.78 11.07 -12.95
N LEU A 418 -1.90 11.44 -13.58
CA LEU A 418 -3.16 11.72 -12.88
C LEU A 418 -3.61 10.47 -12.09
N PRO A 419 -3.63 10.50 -10.75
CA PRO A 419 -4.10 9.37 -9.97
C PRO A 419 -5.61 9.22 -10.13
N LEU A 420 -6.04 8.00 -10.47
CA LEU A 420 -7.45 7.63 -10.54
C LEU A 420 -7.75 6.67 -9.40
N THR A 421 -8.75 7.00 -8.61
CA THR A 421 -9.23 6.19 -7.49
C THR A 421 -10.74 6.07 -7.59
N VAL A 422 -11.26 4.85 -7.49
CA VAL A 422 -12.70 4.52 -7.55
C VAL A 422 -13.02 3.51 -6.45
N ASP A 423 -14.17 3.67 -5.80
CA ASP A 423 -14.72 2.67 -4.89
C ASP A 423 -15.60 1.67 -5.64
N ASP A 424 -15.29 0.38 -5.54
CA ASP A 424 -16.21 -0.69 -5.91
C ASP A 424 -16.91 -1.24 -4.65
N PRO A 425 -18.11 -0.74 -4.31
CA PRO A 425 -18.82 -1.16 -3.11
C PRO A 425 -19.31 -2.62 -3.17
N ARG A 426 -19.39 -3.25 -4.36
CA ARG A 426 -19.82 -4.66 -4.48
C ARG A 426 -18.75 -5.65 -4.07
N SER A 427 -17.48 -5.25 -4.14
CA SER A 427 -16.34 -6.07 -3.71
C SER A 427 -15.68 -5.56 -2.41
N ASP A 428 -16.09 -4.38 -1.91
CA ASP A 428 -15.43 -3.63 -0.83
C ASP A 428 -13.94 -3.38 -1.14
N VAL A 429 -13.65 -3.01 -2.39
CA VAL A 429 -12.29 -2.76 -2.88
C VAL A 429 -12.14 -1.32 -3.36
N LEU A 430 -11.02 -0.71 -3.00
CA LEU A 430 -10.58 0.56 -3.56
C LEU A 430 -9.74 0.29 -4.82
N VAL A 431 -10.26 0.64 -5.99
CA VAL A 431 -9.59 0.42 -7.27
C VAL A 431 -8.75 1.64 -7.64
N ARG A 432 -7.48 1.41 -7.98
CA ARG A 432 -6.49 2.46 -8.22
C ARG A 432 -5.79 2.26 -9.56
N ALA A 433 -5.62 3.36 -10.29
CA ALA A 433 -4.80 3.46 -11.48
C ALA A 433 -4.09 4.83 -11.50
N ALA A 434 -3.17 5.00 -12.45
CA ALA A 434 -2.65 6.30 -12.84
C ALA A 434 -2.74 6.38 -14.37
N CYS A 435 -3.17 7.54 -14.88
CA CYS A 435 -3.12 7.85 -16.30
C CYS A 435 -1.84 8.63 -16.57
N ASP A 436 -1.02 8.19 -17.53
CA ASP A 436 0.29 8.82 -17.77
C ASP A 436 0.11 10.30 -18.18
N LEU A 437 -0.90 10.61 -19.01
CA LEU A 437 -1.26 11.98 -19.37
C LEU A 437 -2.77 12.19 -19.54
N VAL A 438 -3.28 13.33 -19.09
CA VAL A 438 -4.64 13.80 -19.36
C VAL A 438 -4.60 15.22 -19.89
N PHE A 439 -5.22 15.47 -21.05
CA PHE A 439 -5.21 16.78 -21.71
C PHE A 439 -6.53 17.04 -22.44
N ARG A 440 -6.77 18.28 -22.86
CA ARG A 440 -7.92 18.67 -23.70
C ARG A 440 -7.48 18.74 -25.17
N ARG A 441 -8.22 18.09 -26.07
CA ARG A 441 -8.08 18.22 -27.53
C ARG A 441 -9.45 18.43 -28.16
N GLY A 442 -9.62 19.52 -28.91
CA GLY A 442 -10.90 19.86 -29.55
C GLY A 442 -12.08 19.88 -28.58
N GLY A 443 -11.88 20.44 -27.38
CA GLY A 443 -12.89 20.48 -26.33
C GLY A 443 -13.12 19.15 -25.59
N THR A 444 -12.49 18.05 -26.00
CA THR A 444 -12.67 16.72 -25.38
C THR A 444 -11.51 16.37 -24.47
N TRP A 445 -11.81 15.73 -23.33
CA TRP A 445 -10.76 15.17 -22.47
C TRP A 445 -10.22 13.88 -23.07
N VAL A 446 -8.90 13.80 -23.15
CA VAL A 446 -8.17 12.63 -23.65
C VAL A 446 -7.33 12.06 -22.51
N PHE A 447 -7.52 10.77 -22.23
CA PHE A 447 -6.77 10.00 -21.24
C PHE A 447 -5.78 9.12 -21.98
N ARG A 448 -4.51 9.51 -22.02
CA ARG A 448 -3.48 8.79 -22.75
C ARG A 448 -2.63 7.92 -21.82
N ASP A 449 -2.57 6.64 -22.17
CA ASP A 449 -1.71 5.63 -21.56
C ASP A 449 -0.53 5.31 -22.49
N VAL A 450 0.68 5.22 -21.97
CA VAL A 450 1.90 4.93 -22.75
C VAL A 450 2.39 3.51 -22.47
N ALA A 451 2.35 2.65 -23.48
CA ALA A 451 2.92 1.31 -23.44
C ALA A 451 4.23 1.26 -24.22
N THR A 452 5.26 0.61 -23.68
CA THR A 452 6.50 0.34 -24.40
C THR A 452 6.60 -1.13 -24.75
N GLU A 453 6.95 -1.45 -25.99
CA GLU A 453 6.99 -2.79 -26.53
C GLU A 453 8.26 -3.01 -27.36
N GLU A 454 8.68 -4.26 -27.58
CA GLU A 454 9.82 -4.56 -28.46
C GLU A 454 9.42 -4.61 -29.94
N ILE A 455 8.19 -5.04 -30.24
CA ILE A 455 7.70 -5.33 -31.59
C ILE A 455 6.31 -4.72 -31.73
N ASP A 456 6.01 -4.08 -32.87
CA ASP A 456 4.65 -3.66 -33.23
C ASP A 456 3.84 -4.90 -33.66
N THR A 457 2.75 -5.20 -32.95
CA THR A 457 1.84 -6.31 -33.30
C THR A 457 0.83 -5.93 -34.40
N GLY A 458 0.91 -4.72 -34.94
CA GLY A 458 0.08 -4.25 -36.04
C GLY A 458 -1.20 -3.54 -35.59
N PRO A 459 -2.00 -3.04 -36.56
CA PRO A 459 -3.18 -2.20 -36.31
C PRO A 459 -4.44 -2.98 -35.87
N GLU A 460 -4.55 -4.25 -36.23
CA GLU A 460 -5.71 -5.10 -35.96
C GLU A 460 -5.38 -6.10 -34.86
N ASP A 461 -5.00 -5.62 -33.67
CA ASP A 461 -4.89 -6.49 -32.50
C ASP A 461 -6.30 -6.72 -31.92
N PRO A 462 -6.96 -7.86 -32.19
CA PRO A 462 -8.31 -8.13 -31.66
C PRO A 462 -8.31 -8.21 -30.13
N ASP A 463 -7.14 -8.48 -29.53
CA ASP A 463 -6.93 -8.68 -28.11
C ASP A 463 -6.23 -7.48 -27.45
N LEU A 464 -6.27 -6.29 -28.07
CA LEU A 464 -5.59 -5.07 -27.60
C LEU A 464 -5.74 -4.83 -26.09
N LEU A 465 -6.97 -4.90 -25.57
CA LEU A 465 -7.22 -4.66 -24.15
C LEU A 465 -6.71 -5.79 -23.24
N ALA A 466 -6.61 -7.02 -23.74
CA ALA A 466 -6.04 -8.14 -23.02
C ALA A 466 -4.52 -8.02 -22.92
N HIS A 467 -3.85 -7.55 -23.98
CA HIS A 467 -2.43 -7.21 -23.96
C HIS A 467 -2.12 -5.96 -23.11
N HIS A 468 -3.07 -5.03 -23.01
CA HIS A 468 -2.95 -3.77 -22.27
C HIS A 468 -3.97 -3.62 -21.13
N PRO A 469 -3.86 -4.42 -20.05
CA PRO A 469 -4.83 -4.42 -18.96
C PRO A 469 -4.91 -3.09 -18.19
N ARG A 470 -3.85 -2.26 -18.22
CA ARG A 470 -3.89 -0.90 -17.65
C ARG A 470 -4.88 -0.02 -18.42
N THR A 471 -4.81 -0.05 -19.75
CA THR A 471 -5.77 0.62 -20.64
C THR A 471 -7.19 0.08 -20.47
N ALA A 472 -7.36 -1.24 -20.33
CA ALA A 472 -8.66 -1.84 -20.00
C ALA A 472 -9.25 -1.27 -18.71
N LEU A 473 -8.46 -1.17 -17.64
CA LEU A 473 -8.91 -0.54 -16.40
C LEU A 473 -9.24 0.94 -16.60
N LEU A 474 -8.44 1.69 -17.35
CA LEU A 474 -8.71 3.11 -17.67
C LEU A 474 -10.05 3.28 -18.37
N VAL A 475 -10.37 2.45 -19.38
CA VAL A 475 -11.68 2.45 -20.06
C VAL A 475 -12.83 2.35 -19.05
N LEU A 476 -12.76 1.41 -18.11
CA LEU A 476 -13.81 1.24 -17.10
C LEU A 476 -13.86 2.39 -16.09
N MET A 477 -12.71 2.90 -15.65
CA MET A 477 -12.66 4.00 -14.68
C MET A 477 -13.15 5.31 -15.29
N VAL A 478 -12.77 5.61 -16.53
CA VAL A 478 -13.24 6.80 -17.26
C VAL A 478 -14.74 6.73 -17.49
N ALA A 479 -15.27 5.57 -17.91
CA ALA A 479 -16.71 5.36 -18.04
C ALA A 479 -17.47 5.51 -16.72
N ALA A 480 -16.88 5.09 -15.60
CA ALA A 480 -17.53 5.14 -14.29
C ALA A 480 -17.40 6.48 -13.56
N LYS A 481 -16.36 7.27 -13.85
CA LYS A 481 -16.04 8.46 -13.07
C LYS A 481 -17.05 9.60 -13.21
N GLY A 482 -17.95 9.56 -14.21
CA GLY A 482 -18.92 10.63 -14.44
C GLY A 482 -18.22 12.00 -14.43
N LEU A 483 -17.06 12.09 -15.07
CA LEU A 483 -16.28 13.34 -15.10
C LEU A 483 -17.21 14.45 -15.60
N PRO A 484 -17.20 15.66 -15.01
CA PRO A 484 -17.97 16.78 -15.50
C PRO A 484 -17.37 17.21 -16.83
N VAL A 485 -17.86 16.62 -17.92
CA VAL A 485 -17.33 16.84 -19.26
C VAL A 485 -18.49 17.11 -20.21
N ASP A 486 -18.36 18.21 -20.94
CA ASP A 486 -19.36 18.64 -21.92
C ASP A 486 -19.39 17.72 -23.15
N THR A 487 -18.29 16.98 -23.38
CA THR A 487 -18.14 15.95 -24.42
C THR A 487 -17.61 14.64 -23.85
N PRO A 488 -18.03 13.48 -24.39
CA PRO A 488 -17.59 12.18 -23.88
C PRO A 488 -16.07 12.04 -23.97
N PRO A 489 -15.39 11.55 -22.92
CA PRO A 489 -13.94 11.45 -22.88
C PRO A 489 -13.45 10.32 -23.79
N VAL A 490 -12.23 10.45 -24.30
CA VAL A 490 -11.56 9.42 -25.11
C VAL A 490 -10.39 8.82 -24.32
N VAL A 491 -10.19 7.51 -24.44
CA VAL A 491 -8.98 6.85 -23.96
C VAL A 491 -8.06 6.61 -25.14
N GLU A 492 -6.79 6.99 -25.02
CA GLU A 492 -5.76 6.72 -26.02
C GLU A 492 -4.70 5.77 -25.45
N LEU A 493 -4.21 4.88 -26.31
CA LEU A 493 -3.05 4.06 -26.03
C LEU A 493 -1.94 4.42 -27.02
N GLU A 494 -0.85 4.98 -26.50
CA GLU A 494 0.38 5.24 -27.24
C GLU A 494 1.32 4.05 -27.07
N ARG A 495 1.52 3.29 -28.16
CA ARG A 495 2.44 2.15 -28.22
C ARG A 495 3.77 2.63 -28.80
N LEU A 496 4.80 2.63 -27.96
CA LEU A 496 6.16 3.00 -28.31
C LEU A 496 7.03 1.76 -28.50
N THR A 497 7.66 1.65 -29.66
CA THR A 497 8.65 0.62 -29.97
C THR A 497 9.96 1.28 -30.42
N PRO A 498 11.09 0.55 -30.43
CA PRO A 498 12.32 1.06 -31.01
C PRO A 498 12.22 1.30 -32.53
N ALA A 499 11.20 0.75 -33.19
CA ALA A 499 10.99 0.84 -34.64
C ALA A 499 9.92 1.87 -35.05
N GLY A 500 9.10 2.36 -34.11
CA GLY A 500 8.06 3.34 -34.41
C GLY A 500 7.09 3.59 -33.25
N VAL A 501 6.09 4.43 -33.51
CA VAL A 501 5.02 4.79 -32.57
C VAL A 501 3.66 4.64 -33.22
N ARG A 502 2.66 4.26 -32.43
CA ARG A 502 1.25 4.24 -32.82
C ARG A 502 0.38 4.78 -31.69
N VAL A 503 -0.61 5.61 -32.03
CA VAL A 503 -1.64 6.05 -31.07
C VAL A 503 -2.98 5.45 -31.49
N LEU A 504 -3.59 4.71 -30.58
CA LEU A 504 -4.89 4.06 -30.77
C LEU A 504 -5.95 4.76 -29.92
N SER A 505 -7.04 5.21 -30.54
CA SER A 505 -8.17 5.83 -29.84
C SER A 505 -9.24 4.79 -29.51
N ILE A 506 -9.65 4.76 -28.25
CA ILE A 506 -10.60 3.81 -27.67
C ILE A 506 -11.74 4.61 -27.05
N ASP A 507 -12.94 4.46 -27.59
CA ASP A 507 -14.14 5.09 -27.04
C ASP A 507 -14.65 4.28 -25.83
N PRO A 508 -14.65 4.86 -24.61
CA PRO A 508 -15.13 4.18 -23.42
C PRO A 508 -16.66 4.05 -23.33
N ALA A 509 -17.43 4.74 -24.20
CA ALA A 509 -18.88 4.63 -24.27
C ALA A 509 -19.34 3.37 -25.03
N LEU A 510 -18.51 2.82 -25.92
CA LEU A 510 -18.85 1.66 -26.73
C LEU A 510 -18.90 0.38 -25.90
N GLU A 511 -20.01 -0.35 -25.98
CA GLU A 511 -20.23 -1.54 -25.15
C GLU A 511 -19.22 -2.66 -25.44
N ARG A 512 -18.76 -2.81 -26.67
CA ARG A 512 -17.71 -3.79 -27.02
C ARG A 512 -16.42 -3.53 -26.25
N ASN A 513 -16.00 -2.27 -26.12
CA ASN A 513 -14.78 -1.89 -25.40
C ASN A 513 -14.96 -2.10 -23.90
N ARG A 514 -16.12 -1.73 -23.36
CA ARG A 514 -16.46 -1.97 -21.94
C ARG A 514 -16.52 -3.46 -21.61
N SER A 515 -17.12 -4.27 -22.49
CA SER A 515 -17.24 -5.72 -22.29
C SER A 515 -15.88 -6.40 -22.31
N ALA A 516 -15.05 -6.11 -23.31
CA ALA A 516 -13.67 -6.60 -23.37
C ALA A 516 -12.86 -6.17 -22.13
N ALA A 517 -12.94 -4.90 -21.74
CA ALA A 517 -12.26 -4.39 -20.55
C ALA A 517 -12.72 -5.07 -19.26
N ARG A 518 -14.04 -5.32 -19.10
CA ARG A 518 -14.60 -6.05 -17.94
C ARG A 518 -14.06 -7.46 -17.87
N THR A 519 -13.95 -8.17 -18.98
CA THR A 519 -13.38 -9.53 -19.03
C THR A 519 -11.96 -9.52 -18.48
N VAL A 520 -11.09 -8.67 -19.04
CA VAL A 520 -9.67 -8.56 -18.64
C VAL A 520 -9.52 -8.22 -17.15
N VAL A 521 -10.26 -7.21 -16.67
CA VAL A 521 -10.19 -6.79 -15.27
C VAL A 521 -10.71 -7.88 -14.34
N ARG A 522 -11.83 -8.53 -14.69
CA ARG A 522 -12.41 -9.61 -13.90
C ARG A 522 -11.47 -10.81 -13.79
N GLU A 523 -10.82 -11.21 -14.88
CA GLU A 523 -9.85 -12.31 -14.90
C GLU A 523 -8.66 -12.06 -13.97
N LEU A 524 -8.19 -10.81 -13.89
CA LEU A 524 -7.10 -10.45 -12.98
C LEU A 524 -7.56 -10.25 -11.52
N ALA A 525 -8.77 -9.75 -11.31
CA ALA A 525 -9.27 -9.37 -9.98
C ALA A 525 -9.88 -10.56 -9.21
N THR A 526 -10.59 -11.47 -9.88
CA THR A 526 -11.33 -12.58 -9.25
C THR A 526 -10.42 -13.50 -8.42
N PRO A 527 -9.34 -14.09 -8.97
CA PRO A 527 -8.46 -14.97 -8.18
C PRO A 527 -7.75 -14.23 -7.05
N TRP A 528 -7.33 -12.98 -7.28
CA TRP A 528 -6.73 -12.14 -6.25
C TRP A 528 -7.70 -11.85 -5.10
N HIS A 529 -8.97 -11.58 -5.41
CA HIS A 529 -9.96 -11.28 -4.40
C HIS A 529 -10.31 -12.52 -3.56
N ALA A 530 -10.42 -13.68 -4.20
CA ALA A 530 -10.70 -14.93 -3.51
C ALA A 530 -9.56 -15.37 -2.56
N ASP A 531 -8.31 -15.01 -2.89
CA ASP A 531 -7.14 -15.41 -2.13
C ASP A 531 -6.98 -14.64 -0.81
N THR A 532 -6.79 -15.41 0.26
CA THR A 532 -6.48 -14.95 1.62
C THR A 532 -5.21 -15.55 2.19
N ALA A 533 -4.63 -16.55 1.52
CA ALA A 533 -3.48 -17.30 2.02
C ALA A 533 -2.17 -16.78 1.43
N HIS A 534 -2.22 -16.20 0.23
CA HIS A 534 -1.07 -15.62 -0.46
C HIS A 534 0.07 -16.61 -0.66
N LEU A 535 -0.26 -17.89 -0.86
CA LEU A 535 0.72 -18.96 -1.02
C LEU A 535 1.64 -18.67 -2.21
N ALA A 536 2.94 -18.95 -2.02
CA ALA A 536 3.87 -18.90 -3.13
C ALA A 536 3.54 -20.00 -4.14
N THR A 537 3.71 -19.69 -5.43
CA THR A 537 3.63 -20.66 -6.53
C THR A 537 5.01 -20.71 -7.21
N PRO A 538 5.95 -21.53 -6.71
CA PRO A 538 7.29 -21.59 -7.28
C PRO A 538 7.27 -21.95 -8.76
N SER A 539 7.96 -21.15 -9.59
CA SER A 539 8.10 -21.37 -11.04
C SER A 539 9.43 -20.79 -11.53
N GLN A 540 9.72 -20.86 -12.83
CA GLN A 540 10.94 -20.26 -13.41
C GLN A 540 11.04 -18.74 -13.12
N VAL A 541 9.90 -18.07 -12.91
CA VAL A 541 9.83 -16.64 -12.55
C VAL A 541 10.49 -16.34 -11.20
N CYS A 542 10.65 -17.34 -10.32
CA CYS A 542 11.33 -17.18 -9.03
C CYS A 542 12.77 -16.66 -9.19
N ARG A 543 13.47 -17.04 -10.26
CA ARG A 543 14.87 -16.63 -10.52
C ARG A 543 15.02 -15.12 -10.65
N THR A 544 14.03 -14.46 -11.27
CA THR A 544 14.00 -13.02 -11.50
C THR A 544 12.95 -12.30 -10.63
N CYS A 545 12.44 -12.97 -9.60
CA CYS A 545 11.44 -12.37 -8.72
C CYS A 545 12.11 -11.31 -7.83
N PRO A 546 11.63 -10.04 -7.84
CA PRO A 546 12.25 -8.98 -7.05
C PRO A 546 12.19 -9.23 -5.52
N TYR A 547 11.29 -10.09 -5.07
CA TYR A 547 11.13 -10.45 -3.65
C TYR A 547 11.77 -11.79 -3.28
N ARG A 548 12.57 -12.39 -4.18
CA ARG A 548 13.24 -13.68 -3.95
C ARG A 548 14.02 -13.72 -2.64
N ARG A 549 14.69 -12.62 -2.27
CA ARG A 549 15.48 -12.54 -1.03
C ARG A 549 14.65 -12.79 0.23
N TRP A 550 13.36 -12.44 0.20
CA TRP A 550 12.44 -12.60 1.32
C TRP A 550 11.66 -13.92 1.26
N CYS A 551 11.43 -14.47 0.08
CA CYS A 551 10.61 -15.66 -0.10
C CYS A 551 11.40 -16.94 0.19
N PRO A 552 11.06 -17.73 1.23
CA PRO A 552 11.73 -19.01 1.48
C PRO A 552 11.52 -20.01 0.34
N ASP A 553 10.33 -20.05 -0.26
CA ASP A 553 9.99 -20.98 -1.35
C ASP A 553 10.74 -20.68 -2.67
N ALA A 554 11.26 -19.46 -2.82
CA ALA A 554 12.09 -19.12 -3.97
C ALA A 554 13.53 -19.65 -3.83
N ARG A 555 13.93 -20.12 -2.64
CA ARG A 555 15.25 -20.71 -2.35
C ARG A 555 15.27 -22.23 -2.46
N THR A 556 14.11 -22.89 -2.37
CA THR A 556 13.97 -24.35 -2.34
C THR A 556 13.84 -25.00 -3.72
N GLN A 557 13.93 -24.24 -4.82
CA GLN A 557 13.92 -24.84 -6.16
C GLN A 557 15.22 -25.61 -6.44
N PRO A 558 15.15 -26.92 -6.75
CA PRO A 558 16.25 -27.62 -7.39
C PRO A 558 16.47 -26.99 -8.77
N LEU A 559 17.73 -26.70 -9.11
CA LEU A 559 18.07 -26.03 -10.37
C LEU A 559 17.64 -26.80 -11.63
N ASP A 560 17.33 -28.10 -11.57
CA ASP A 560 17.00 -28.93 -12.75
C ASP A 560 15.93 -30.02 -12.50
N ALA A 561 14.67 -29.65 -12.23
CA ALA A 561 13.57 -30.62 -12.11
C ALA A 561 12.70 -30.80 -13.37
N HIS A 562 13.17 -30.37 -14.55
CA HIS A 562 12.43 -30.52 -15.82
C HIS A 562 12.94 -31.58 -16.79
N HIS A 563 13.97 -32.36 -16.42
CA HIS A 563 14.43 -33.46 -17.27
C HIS A 563 13.90 -34.87 -16.93
N ARG A 564 13.06 -35.04 -15.90
CA ARG A 564 12.55 -36.38 -15.51
C ARG A 564 11.04 -36.59 -15.63
N ARG A 565 10.37 -35.90 -16.57
CA ARG A 565 8.98 -36.25 -16.98
C ARG A 565 8.77 -36.17 -18.50
N ARG A 566 9.77 -36.59 -19.29
CA ARG A 566 9.51 -37.13 -20.62
C ARG A 566 9.81 -38.62 -20.55
N GLY A 567 8.77 -39.44 -20.42
CA GLY A 567 8.88 -40.86 -20.66
C GLY A 567 9.36 -41.09 -22.10
N PRO A 568 10.16 -42.13 -22.36
CA PRO A 568 10.68 -42.38 -23.70
C PRO A 568 9.54 -42.84 -24.60
N THR A 569 9.09 -41.96 -25.50
CA THR A 569 8.35 -42.36 -26.70
C THR A 569 9.34 -42.97 -27.68
N GLY A 570 9.32 -44.30 -27.75
CA GLY A 570 9.54 -45.16 -28.92
C GLY A 570 10.76 -44.92 -29.81
N ALA A 571 11.68 -45.90 -29.83
CA ALA A 571 12.15 -46.57 -31.05
C ALA A 571 13.21 -47.61 -30.69
N ASP A 572 12.80 -48.85 -30.42
CA ASP A 572 13.64 -49.99 -30.81
C ASP A 572 12.82 -51.29 -30.92
N ARG A 573 13.25 -52.16 -31.84
CA ARG A 573 12.76 -53.51 -32.19
C ARG A 573 11.72 -53.65 -33.31
N MET A 574 12.25 -53.60 -34.53
CA MET A 574 12.00 -54.65 -35.54
C MET A 574 12.90 -55.86 -35.22
N SER A 575 12.33 -57.04 -34.99
CA SER A 575 12.83 -58.35 -35.44
C SER A 575 12.17 -59.52 -34.68
N ARG A 576 11.67 -60.48 -35.49
CA ARG A 576 11.37 -61.90 -35.19
C ARG A 576 10.01 -62.29 -34.57
N ARG A 577 9.11 -62.64 -35.51
CA ARG A 577 8.38 -63.92 -35.63
C ARG A 577 8.81 -65.02 -34.64
N ASP A 578 7.87 -65.59 -33.88
CA ASP A 578 7.12 -66.82 -34.19
C ASP A 578 6.40 -67.38 -32.94
N GLY A 579 5.20 -67.96 -33.15
CA GLY A 579 4.81 -69.18 -32.42
C GLY A 579 3.79 -69.11 -31.27
N ARG A 580 2.55 -69.52 -31.60
CA ARG A 580 1.65 -70.41 -30.83
C ARG A 580 0.96 -69.95 -29.52
N ALA A 581 -0.36 -69.79 -29.65
CA ALA A 581 -1.44 -70.54 -28.99
C ALA A 581 -1.35 -70.91 -27.50
N GLY A 582 -2.36 -70.49 -26.72
CA GLY A 582 -2.68 -71.10 -25.42
C GLY A 582 -3.78 -70.38 -24.64
N LYS A 583 -4.96 -71.00 -24.55
CA LYS A 583 -6.13 -70.61 -23.73
C LYS A 583 -5.79 -70.58 -22.23
N ALA A 584 -6.47 -69.72 -21.45
CA ALA A 584 -7.28 -70.05 -20.27
C ALA A 584 -7.46 -68.86 -19.28
N ARG A 585 -8.73 -68.50 -19.01
CA ARG A 585 -9.23 -68.10 -17.68
C ARG A 585 -9.55 -69.41 -16.89
N PRO A 586 -9.80 -69.45 -15.55
CA PRO A 586 -10.40 -68.42 -14.67
C PRO A 586 -9.93 -68.44 -13.17
N ALA A 587 -10.78 -67.87 -12.30
CA ALA A 587 -10.87 -67.91 -10.81
C ALA A 587 -10.26 -66.68 -10.10
N ARG A 588 -10.99 -65.77 -9.42
CA ARG A 588 -12.04 -65.81 -8.35
C ARG A 588 -11.58 -66.42 -7.02
N GLN A 589 -11.42 -65.54 -6.02
CA GLN A 589 -11.68 -65.71 -4.57
C GLN A 589 -11.60 -64.27 -3.99
N VAL A 590 -12.63 -63.56 -3.51
CA VAL A 590 -13.77 -63.78 -2.59
C VAL A 590 -13.36 -64.11 -1.17
N CYS A 591 -13.63 -63.15 -0.26
CA CYS A 591 -14.20 -63.22 1.10
C CYS A 591 -13.71 -61.99 1.88
N GLU A 592 -14.57 -60.99 2.14
CA GLU A 592 -15.47 -60.89 3.32
C GLU A 592 -14.69 -60.51 4.59
N GLY A 593 -15.16 -59.66 5.49
CA GLY A 593 -16.44 -58.97 5.70
C GLY A 593 -16.20 -57.87 6.76
N ASP A 594 -16.93 -56.76 6.67
CA ASP A 594 -18.08 -56.42 7.54
C ASP A 594 -17.67 -55.61 8.78
N VAL A 595 -18.03 -54.32 8.88
CA VAL A 595 -19.36 -53.71 9.12
C VAL A 595 -19.75 -53.72 10.59
N VAL A 596 -20.19 -52.54 11.08
CA VAL A 596 -21.25 -52.19 12.06
C VAL A 596 -20.84 -50.81 12.61
N VAL A 597 -21.47 -49.65 12.29
CA VAL A 597 -22.86 -49.16 12.32
C VAL A 597 -23.46 -49.00 13.73
N ARG A 598 -23.62 -47.73 14.15
CA ARG A 598 -24.77 -47.11 14.87
C ARG A 598 -24.38 -45.65 15.14
N ALA A 599 -25.05 -44.56 14.73
CA ALA A 599 -26.45 -44.20 14.45
C ALA A 599 -27.39 -44.22 15.66
N CYS A 600 -27.80 -43.02 16.12
CA CYS A 600 -29.20 -42.58 16.38
C CYS A 600 -29.19 -41.22 17.13
N ARG A 601 -29.78 -40.14 16.57
CA ARG A 601 -31.21 -39.67 16.58
C ARG A 601 -31.42 -38.63 17.69
N SER A 602 -31.85 -37.38 17.47
CA SER A 602 -33.00 -36.75 16.76
C SER A 602 -34.12 -36.33 17.72
N MET A 603 -34.80 -35.22 17.37
CA MET A 603 -36.16 -34.73 17.73
C MET A 603 -36.12 -33.31 18.34
N THR A 604 -36.95 -32.30 18.03
CA THR A 604 -38.19 -32.05 17.22
C THR A 604 -38.42 -30.52 17.25
N GLY A 605 -38.81 -29.78 16.19
CA GLY A 605 -40.20 -29.51 15.71
C GLY A 605 -40.94 -28.47 16.60
N VAL A 606 -41.44 -27.28 16.19
CA VAL A 606 -42.57 -26.93 15.27
C VAL A 606 -42.92 -25.40 15.44
N PRO A 607 -43.72 -24.72 14.56
CA PRO A 607 -43.69 -23.27 14.24
C PRO A 607 -45.00 -22.46 14.49
N TRP A 608 -45.01 -21.15 14.15
CA TRP A 608 -46.15 -20.25 13.85
C TRP A 608 -45.62 -18.85 13.46
N ALA A 609 -46.29 -17.90 12.81
CA ALA A 609 -47.36 -17.77 11.81
C ALA A 609 -47.42 -16.25 11.48
N ALA A 610 -48.04 -15.88 10.35
CA ALA A 610 -48.08 -14.55 9.75
C ALA A 610 -49.15 -13.60 10.34
N SER A 611 -49.02 -12.28 10.09
CA SER A 611 -50.06 -11.23 9.87
C SER A 611 -49.34 -9.86 9.77
N ALA A 612 -49.39 -9.05 8.71
CA ALA A 612 -50.48 -8.32 8.04
C ALA A 612 -50.90 -7.01 8.76
N GLY A 613 -50.94 -5.89 8.00
CA GLY A 613 -51.45 -4.55 8.36
C GLY A 613 -50.51 -3.43 7.86
N MET A 614 -50.59 -2.90 6.64
CA MET A 614 -51.57 -1.94 6.09
C MET A 614 -51.85 -0.72 6.98
N ASN A 615 -51.30 0.44 6.58
CA ASN A 615 -51.82 1.82 6.59
C ASN A 615 -50.67 2.69 6.03
N GLY A 616 -50.77 3.45 4.93
CA GLY A 616 -51.87 4.26 4.40
C GLY A 616 -51.78 5.66 5.01
N GLY A 617 -51.25 6.66 4.28
CA GLY A 617 -51.28 8.06 4.76
C GLY A 617 -50.25 9.05 4.17
N THR A 618 -50.47 9.46 2.93
CA THR A 618 -50.55 10.85 2.43
C THR A 618 -49.53 11.94 2.83
N LEU A 619 -48.82 12.43 1.80
CA LEU A 619 -48.40 13.81 1.45
C LEU A 619 -48.71 14.99 2.41
N ALA A 620 -47.70 15.81 2.74
CA ALA A 620 -47.68 17.28 2.59
C ALA A 620 -46.27 17.90 2.89
N PRO A 621 -45.92 19.09 2.33
CA PRO A 621 -44.55 19.61 2.17
C PRO A 621 -44.18 20.73 3.21
N PRO A 622 -43.00 21.41 3.12
CA PRO A 622 -42.30 22.03 4.26
C PRO A 622 -42.68 23.51 4.50
N PRO A 623 -42.28 24.11 5.64
CA PRO A 623 -42.17 25.55 5.75
C PRO A 623 -40.78 26.03 5.34
N ARG A 624 -40.79 27.13 4.59
CA ARG A 624 -39.65 28.02 4.33
C ARG A 624 -39.27 28.76 5.63
N THR A 625 -37.97 28.89 5.86
CA THR A 625 -37.25 30.16 6.07
C THR A 625 -35.77 29.96 5.86
#